data_AF-A0A7S0LBE2-F1
#
_entry.id   AF-A0A7S0LBE2-F1
#
_cell.length_a   1.000
_cell.length_b   1.000
_cell.length_c   1.000
_cell.angle_alpha   90.00
_cell.angle_beta   90.00
_cell.angle_gamma   90.00
#
_symmetry.space_group_name_H-M   'P 1'
#
loop_
_entity.id
_entity.type
_entity.pdbx_description
1 polymer ?
#
loop_
_entity_poly.entity_id
_entity_poly.type
_entity_poly.pdbx_seq_one_letter_code
_entity_poly.pdbx_strand_id
1 'polypeptide(L)'
;LGRSADATAYFLPELGICFDAGIWVKSLAPRCVLLTHGHRDHTAALPTMARRAKIIAPKPIASLVRRFLLAEAQLNYGDELQTDAETISALGEFDIEPVGDLDDFLLPRDCY
;
A
#
# COMPACT_ATOMS: atom_id res chain seq x y z
N LEU A 1 -14.73 -20.06 -1.03
CA LEU A 1 -14.65 -19.04 0.03
C LEU A 1 -13.77 -19.60 1.14
N GLY A 2 -12.45 -19.48 0.96
CA GLY A 2 -11.46 -20.03 1.87
C GLY A 2 -11.36 -19.20 3.14
N ARG A 3 -10.93 -19.84 4.22
CA ARG A 3 -10.54 -19.17 5.46
C ARG A 3 -9.37 -18.22 5.14
N SER A 4 -9.67 -16.95 4.83
CA SER A 4 -8.66 -15.88 4.84
C SER A 4 -8.05 -15.83 6.23
N ALA A 5 -6.75 -15.59 6.32
CA ALA A 5 -6.15 -15.21 7.59
C ALA A 5 -6.82 -13.91 8.06
N ASP A 6 -6.99 -13.69 9.37
CA ASP A 6 -7.71 -12.50 9.85
C ASP A 6 -6.99 -11.19 9.44
N ALA A 7 -5.66 -11.21 9.49
CA ALA A 7 -4.76 -10.20 8.93
C ALA A 7 -3.33 -10.74 8.91
N THR A 8 -2.54 -10.32 7.92
CA THR A 8 -1.11 -10.66 7.82
C THR A 8 -0.28 -9.42 7.53
N ALA A 9 0.83 -9.29 8.25
CA ALA A 9 1.87 -8.30 8.02
C ALA A 9 3.16 -8.82 8.65
N TYR A 10 4.27 -8.76 7.92
CA TYR A 10 5.59 -9.12 8.44
C TYR A 10 6.58 -7.99 8.21
N PHE A 11 7.01 -7.36 9.29
CA PHE A 11 7.88 -6.18 9.25
C PHE A 11 9.31 -6.54 9.63
N LEU A 12 10.27 -6.11 8.83
CA LEU A 12 11.71 -6.17 9.09
C LEU A 12 12.20 -4.75 9.46
N PRO A 13 12.31 -4.43 10.76
CA PRO A 13 12.61 -3.08 11.21
C PRO A 13 13.93 -2.52 10.69
N GLU A 14 14.98 -3.35 10.68
CA GLU A 14 16.34 -2.98 10.28
C GLU A 14 16.44 -2.62 8.80
N LEU A 15 15.49 -3.09 7.99
CA LEU A 15 15.36 -2.74 6.58
C LEU A 15 14.22 -1.77 6.32
N GLY A 16 13.35 -1.48 7.29
CA GLY A 16 12.14 -0.68 7.04
C GLY A 16 11.17 -1.30 6.01
N ILE A 17 11.22 -2.62 5.78
CA ILE A 17 10.38 -3.31 4.79
C ILE A 17 9.27 -4.06 5.50
N CYS A 18 8.03 -3.91 5.00
CA CYS A 18 6.90 -4.74 5.41
C CYS A 18 6.42 -5.60 4.25
N PHE A 19 6.26 -6.89 4.49
CA PHE A 19 5.54 -7.80 3.62
C PHE A 19 4.07 -7.78 4.03
N ASP A 20 3.23 -7.38 3.09
CA ASP A 20 1.80 -7.14 3.25
C ASP A 20 1.45 -6.08 4.32
N ALA A 21 0.21 -5.62 4.27
CA ALA A 21 -0.33 -4.58 5.14
C ALA A 21 -1.75 -4.95 5.58
N GLY A 22 -1.95 -6.17 6.06
CA GLY A 22 -3.24 -6.62 6.61
C GLY A 22 -3.58 -5.98 7.95
N ILE A 23 -2.58 -5.66 8.77
CA ILE A 23 -2.73 -5.02 10.07
C ILE A 23 -1.65 -3.96 10.27
N TRP A 24 -2.01 -2.87 10.95
CA TRP A 24 -1.07 -1.85 11.37
C TRP A 24 -1.02 -1.76 12.89
N VAL A 25 0.18 -1.65 13.43
CA VAL A 25 0.45 -1.32 14.83
C VAL A 25 1.34 -0.08 14.87
N LYS A 26 1.25 0.72 15.94
CA LYS A 26 1.90 2.04 16.02
C LYS A 26 3.43 2.00 15.78
N SER A 27 4.09 0.91 16.17
CA SER A 27 5.52 0.69 15.97
C SER A 27 5.89 0.33 14.53
N LEU A 28 4.92 0.01 13.67
CA LEU A 28 5.13 -0.35 12.28
C LEU A 28 5.22 0.94 11.45
N ALA A 29 6.45 1.30 11.09
CA ALA A 29 6.76 2.47 10.28
C ALA A 29 7.61 2.06 9.05
N PRO A 30 7.06 1.22 8.15
CA PRO A 30 7.79 0.80 6.96
C PRO A 30 8.03 1.99 6.02
N ARG A 31 9.18 1.94 5.35
CA ARG A 31 9.56 2.79 4.22
C ARG A 31 9.19 2.12 2.90
N CYS A 32 9.05 0.79 2.90
CA CYS A 32 8.61 0.01 1.75
C CYS A 32 7.61 -1.07 2.17
N VAL A 33 6.54 -1.23 1.39
CA VAL A 33 5.53 -2.29 1.55
C VAL A 33 5.53 -3.16 0.29
N LEU A 34 5.75 -4.46 0.46
CA LEU A 34 5.70 -5.46 -0.59
C LEU A 34 4.37 -6.22 -0.49
N LEU A 35 3.48 -6.02 -1.47
CA LEU A 35 2.21 -6.74 -1.49
C LEU A 35 2.37 -8.08 -2.22
N THR A 36 1.89 -9.15 -1.59
CA THR A 36 1.89 -10.48 -2.21
C THR A 36 0.71 -10.64 -3.17
N HIS A 37 -0.47 -10.12 -2.79
CA HIS A 37 -1.69 -10.15 -3.59
C HIS A 37 -2.77 -9.19 -3.04
N GLY A 38 -3.93 -9.12 -3.68
CA GLY A 38 -4.97 -8.12 -3.42
C GLY A 38 -6.05 -8.51 -2.41
N HIS A 39 -5.86 -9.58 -1.62
CA HIS A 39 -6.85 -9.92 -0.59
C HIS A 39 -6.82 -8.94 0.59
N ARG A 40 -7.98 -8.80 1.25
CA ARG A 40 -8.17 -7.82 2.32
C ARG A 40 -7.21 -8.04 3.49
N ASP A 41 -6.94 -9.29 3.85
CA ASP A 41 -6.02 -9.68 4.91
C ASP A 41 -4.55 -9.34 4.63
N HIS A 42 -4.25 -8.81 3.45
CA HIS A 42 -2.92 -8.33 3.05
C HIS A 42 -2.91 -6.82 2.73
N THR A 43 -4.07 -6.17 2.66
CA THR A 43 -4.20 -4.79 2.15
C THR A 43 -5.00 -3.85 3.06
N ALA A 44 -5.74 -4.37 4.04
CA ALA A 44 -6.69 -3.59 4.84
C ALA A 44 -6.07 -2.38 5.55
N ALA A 45 -4.85 -2.49 6.03
CA ALA A 45 -4.14 -1.43 6.74
C ALA A 45 -3.19 -0.62 5.83
N LEU A 46 -3.11 -0.94 4.53
CA LEU A 46 -2.26 -0.24 3.56
C LEU A 46 -2.45 1.29 3.55
N PRO A 47 -3.68 1.86 3.65
CA PRO A 47 -3.86 3.32 3.62
C PRO A 47 -3.10 4.05 4.73
N THR A 48 -2.95 3.43 5.90
CA THR A 48 -2.22 4.00 7.04
C THR A 48 -0.71 4.14 6.78
N MET A 49 -0.18 3.37 5.84
CA MET A 49 1.24 3.30 5.48
C MET A 49 1.53 3.98 4.12
N ALA A 50 0.54 4.07 3.23
CA ALA A 50 0.73 4.46 1.83
C ALA A 50 1.34 5.85 1.61
N ARG A 51 1.17 6.79 2.55
CA ARG A 51 1.74 8.14 2.41
C ARG A 51 3.23 8.23 2.73
N ARG A 52 3.76 7.26 3.48
CA ARG A 52 5.15 7.28 3.99
C ARG A 52 6.01 6.16 3.42
N ALA A 53 5.39 5.23 2.71
CA ALA A 53 6.03 4.03 2.21
C ALA A 53 5.86 3.93 0.70
N LYS A 54 6.91 3.48 0.03
CA LYS A 54 6.83 2.99 -1.34
C LYS A 54 6.11 1.65 -1.36
N ILE A 55 5.15 1.49 -2.25
CA ILE A 55 4.36 0.27 -2.39
C ILE A 55 4.81 -0.47 -3.64
N ILE A 56 5.31 -1.69 -3.47
CA ILE A 56 5.56 -2.60 -4.58
C ILE A 56 4.39 -3.55 -4.66
N ALA A 57 3.68 -3.53 -5.79
CA ALA A 57 2.48 -4.31 -5.99
C ALA A 57 2.57 -5.15 -7.27
N PRO A 58 1.95 -6.34 -7.31
CA PRO A 58 1.83 -7.10 -8.54
C PRO A 58 1.15 -6.26 -9.63
N LYS A 59 1.75 -6.22 -10.83
CA LYS A 59 1.24 -5.51 -12.02
C LYS A 59 -0.28 -5.66 -12.21
N PRO A 60 -0.88 -6.87 -12.09
CA PRO A 60 -2.32 -7.04 -12.28
C PRO A 60 -3.20 -6.29 -11.26
N ILE A 61 -2.70 -6.01 -10.06
CA ILE A 61 -3.48 -5.38 -8.98
C ILE A 61 -3.08 -3.93 -8.70
N ALA A 62 -1.97 -3.44 -9.23
CA ALA A 62 -1.46 -2.10 -8.91
C ALA A 62 -2.49 -0.97 -9.17
N SER A 63 -3.28 -1.07 -10.25
CA SER A 63 -4.36 -0.11 -10.54
C SER A 63 -5.55 -0.21 -9.60
N LEU A 64 -5.82 -1.41 -9.03
CA LEU A 64 -6.83 -1.60 -8.00
C LEU A 64 -6.37 -1.04 -6.66
N VAL A 65 -5.10 -1.26 -6.30
CA VAL A 65 -4.48 -0.68 -5.10
C VAL A 65 -4.53 0.85 -5.15
N ARG A 66 -4.19 1.46 -6.29
CA ARG A 66 -4.28 2.92 -6.47
C ARG A 66 -5.70 3.44 -6.24
N ARG A 67 -6.71 2.80 -6.85
CA ARG A 67 -8.12 3.19 -6.68
C ARG A 67 -8.60 2.99 -5.24
N PHE A 68 -8.18 1.92 -4.59
CA PHE A 68 -8.48 1.68 -3.18
C PHE A 68 -7.95 2.80 -2.28
N LEU A 69 -6.69 3.20 -2.47
CA LEU A 69 -6.08 4.28 -1.69
C LEU A 69 -6.70 5.65 -1.97
N LEU A 70 -7.08 5.93 -3.22
CA LEU A 70 -7.80 7.16 -3.57
C LEU A 70 -9.19 7.20 -2.94
N ALA A 71 -9.95 6.10 -3.02
CA ALA A 71 -11.27 6.02 -2.41
C ALA A 71 -11.21 6.18 -0.88
N GLU A 72 -10.20 5.59 -0.24
CA GLU A 72 -10.01 5.76 1.21
C GLU A 72 -9.65 7.21 1.58
N ALA A 73 -8.81 7.87 0.78
CA ALA A 73 -8.48 9.27 0.94
C ALA A 73 -9.71 10.19 0.80
N GLN A 74 -10.56 9.95 -0.20
CA GLN A 74 -11.83 10.68 -0.40
C GLN A 74 -12.78 10.46 0.78
N LEU A 75 -12.91 9.22 1.28
CA LEU A 75 -13.71 8.91 2.46
C LEU A 75 -13.21 9.64 3.71
N ASN A 76 -11.89 9.77 3.88
CA ASN A 76 -11.30 10.53 4.98
C ASN A 76 -11.57 12.04 4.88
N TYR A 77 -11.67 12.58 3.67
CA TYR A 77 -12.01 13.98 3.45
C TYR A 77 -13.50 14.26 3.66
N GLY A 78 -14.37 13.31 3.27
CA GLY A 78 -15.81 13.34 3.56
C GLY A 78 -16.64 14.20 2.61
N ASP A 79 -16.13 14.52 1.41
CA ASP A 79 -16.84 15.26 0.37
C ASP A 79 -17.18 14.36 -0.82
N GLU A 80 -18.47 14.20 -1.10
CA GLU A 80 -18.97 13.34 -2.19
C GLU A 80 -18.66 13.92 -3.58
N LEU A 81 -18.42 15.23 -3.68
CA LEU A 81 -18.14 15.91 -4.95
C LEU A 81 -16.65 15.96 -5.27
N GLN A 82 -15.79 15.56 -4.33
CA GLN A 82 -14.35 15.59 -4.52
C GLN A 82 -13.92 14.64 -5.63
N THR A 83 -13.25 15.19 -6.64
CA THR A 83 -12.72 14.42 -7.76
C THR A 83 -11.41 13.74 -7.42
N ASP A 84 -11.05 12.68 -8.18
CA ASP A 84 -9.75 12.03 -8.07
C ASP A 84 -8.59 13.02 -8.27
N ALA A 85 -8.75 13.96 -9.21
CA ALA A 85 -7.73 14.97 -9.52
C ALA A 85 -7.48 15.93 -8.36
N GLU A 86 -8.55 16.39 -7.69
CA GLU A 86 -8.43 17.24 -6.50
C GLU A 86 -7.79 16.48 -5.34
N THR A 87 -8.16 15.20 -5.16
CA THR A 87 -7.58 14.33 -4.13
C THR A 87 -6.08 14.15 -4.33
N ILE A 88 -5.65 13.85 -5.56
CA ILE A 88 -4.24 13.71 -5.94
C ILE A 88 -3.50 15.04 -5.76
N SER A 89 -4.10 16.16 -6.15
CA SER A 89 -3.50 17.48 -5.97
C SER A 89 -3.26 17.82 -4.49
N ALA A 90 -4.22 17.48 -3.62
CA ALA A 90 -4.13 17.77 -2.19
C ALA A 90 -3.16 16.83 -1.44
N LEU A 91 -3.15 15.54 -1.78
CA LEU A 91 -2.41 14.53 -1.02
C LEU A 91 -1.10 14.09 -1.65
N GLY A 92 -0.86 14.44 -2.91
CA GLY A 92 0.18 13.87 -3.76
C GLY A 92 -0.22 12.51 -4.33
N GLU A 93 0.56 12.02 -5.27
CA GLU A 93 0.41 10.64 -5.76
C GLU A 93 0.97 9.63 -4.75
N PHE A 94 0.34 8.46 -4.69
CA PHE A 94 0.89 7.31 -3.98
C PHE A 94 2.04 6.72 -4.79
N ASP A 95 3.18 6.48 -4.13
CA ASP A 95 4.35 5.84 -4.73
C ASP A 95 4.09 4.33 -4.86
N ILE A 96 3.52 3.92 -5.99
CA ILE A 96 3.18 2.53 -6.30
C ILE A 96 3.99 2.08 -7.51
N GLU A 97 4.88 1.11 -7.31
CA GLU A 97 5.67 0.46 -8.35
C GLU A 97 5.04 -0.89 -8.74
N PRO A 98 4.52 -1.01 -9.97
CA PRO A 98 3.94 -2.27 -10.45
C PRO A 98 5.06 -3.22 -10.93
N VAL A 99 5.15 -4.39 -10.30
CA VAL A 99 6.17 -5.41 -10.60
C VAL A 99 5.50 -6.71 -11.09
N GLY A 100 6.07 -7.34 -12.11
CA GLY A 100 5.66 -8.63 -12.65
C GLY A 100 6.65 -9.74 -12.34
N ASP A 101 6.31 -10.95 -12.74
CA ASP A 101 7.20 -12.10 -12.59
C ASP A 101 8.50 -11.88 -13.36
N LEU A 102 9.62 -12.20 -12.73
CA LEU A 102 10.99 -12.07 -13.27
C LEU A 102 11.45 -10.63 -13.55
N ASP A 103 10.69 -9.62 -13.15
CA ASP A 103 11.18 -8.24 -13.19
C ASP A 103 12.26 -8.05 -12.13
N ASP A 104 13.43 -7.58 -12.57
CA ASP A 104 14.45 -7.09 -11.66
C ASP A 104 14.07 -5.67 -11.19
N PHE A 105 13.99 -5.48 -9.89
CA PHE A 105 13.86 -4.16 -9.29
C PHE A 105 14.82 -4.04 -8.11
N LEU A 106 15.32 -2.83 -7.90
CA LEU A 106 16.15 -2.52 -6.74
C LEU A 106 15.29 -1.86 -5.68
N LEU A 107 15.37 -2.39 -4.46
CA LEU A 107 14.87 -1.65 -3.31
C LEU A 107 15.69 -0.35 -3.20
N PRO A 108 15.06 0.83 -3.18
CA PRO A 108 15.77 2.09 -3.11
C PRO A 108 16.69 2.14 -1.88
N ARG A 109 17.86 2.80 -1.99
CA ARG A 109 18.82 2.93 -0.87
C ARG A 109 18.24 3.70 0.31
N ASP A 110 17.24 4.51 0.04
CA ASP A 110 16.40 5.23 0.99
C ASP A 110 15.16 4.41 1.39
N CYS A 111 15.18 3.09 1.24
CA CYS A 111 14.15 2.17 1.71
C CYS A 111 14.71 1.07 2.62
N TYR A 112 16.00 1.12 2.98
CA TYR A 112 16.65 0.34 4.05
C TYR A 112 17.72 1.18 4.77
#